data_AF-A0A699SZV7-F1
#
_entry.id   AF-A0A699SZV7-F1
#
_cell.length_a   1.000
_cell.length_b   1.000
_cell.length_c   1.000
_cell.angle_alpha   90.00
_cell.angle_beta   90.00
_cell.angle_gamma   90.00
#
_symmetry.space_group_name_H-M   'P 1'
#
loop_
_entity.id
_entity.type
_entity.pdbx_description
1 polymer ?
#
loop_
_entity_poly.entity_id
_entity_poly.type
_entity_poly.pdbx_seq_one_letter_code
_entity_poly.pdbx_strand_id
1 'polypeptide(L)'
;MRVQSINGKRYVLVVVDDYLRHTWVFFLHSNDEASEVIISFIKKTQVNLQLQVQRARTDNGKEFKNKTLTKFFDEVGITQQFSAARIPQQNGVVERRNKTLVEAARTMLTFAN
;
A
#
# COMPACT_ATOMS: atom_id res chain seq x y z
N MET A 1 -4.02 4.85 -11.84
CA MET A 1 -5.41 5.20 -12.20
C MET A 1 -5.42 5.81 -13.59
N ARG A 2 -6.48 5.57 -14.39
CA ARG A 2 -6.62 6.16 -15.75
C ARG A 2 -6.84 7.68 -15.69
N VAL A 3 -7.36 8.17 -14.56
CA VAL A 3 -7.63 9.57 -14.26
C VAL A 3 -6.78 9.99 -13.07
N GLN A 4 -6.25 11.21 -13.09
CA GLN A 4 -5.52 11.80 -11.96
C GLN A 4 -6.48 12.15 -10.82
N SER A 5 -5.98 12.11 -9.58
CA SER A 5 -6.68 12.77 -8.48
C SER A 5 -6.71 14.29 -8.71
N ILE A 6 -7.53 15.00 -7.91
CA ILE A 6 -7.65 16.47 -7.94
C ILE A 6 -6.26 17.15 -7.84
N ASN A 7 -5.32 16.53 -7.12
CA ASN A 7 -3.95 17.04 -6.93
C ASN A 7 -2.92 16.39 -7.88
N GLY A 8 -3.35 15.85 -9.03
CA GLY A 8 -2.46 15.32 -10.07
C GLY A 8 -1.83 13.95 -9.80
N LYS A 9 -2.15 13.30 -8.67
CA LYS A 9 -1.59 11.99 -8.29
C LYS A 9 -2.21 10.86 -9.13
N ARG A 10 -1.40 9.95 -9.68
CA ARG A 10 -1.84 8.88 -10.60
C ARG A 10 -1.84 7.49 -9.99
N TYR A 11 -1.13 7.31 -8.89
CA TYR A 11 -0.93 6.00 -8.28
C TYR A 11 -1.55 5.98 -6.89
N VAL A 12 -1.94 4.80 -6.45
CA VAL A 12 -2.51 4.59 -5.12
C VAL A 12 -1.79 3.41 -4.48
N LEU A 13 -1.23 3.67 -3.31
CA LEU A 13 -0.71 2.65 -2.42
C LEU A 13 -1.78 2.33 -1.38
N VAL A 14 -2.11 1.06 -1.24
CA VAL A 14 -3.08 0.58 -0.25
C VAL A 14 -2.38 -0.36 0.70
N VAL A 15 -2.48 -0.05 1.99
CA VAL A 15 -1.92 -0.85 3.08
C VAL A 15 -3.07 -1.40 3.91
N VAL A 16 -3.07 -2.70 4.15
CA VAL A 16 -4.13 -3.37 4.93
C VAL A 16 -3.50 -4.05 6.13
N ASP A 17 -4.06 -3.79 7.31
CA ASP A 17 -3.78 -4.58 8.50
C ASP A 17 -4.51 -5.93 8.41
N ASP A 18 -3.77 -7.04 8.50
CA ASP A 18 -4.35 -8.38 8.29
C ASP A 18 -5.26 -8.81 9.45
N TYR A 19 -5.06 -8.25 10.65
CA TYR A 19 -5.83 -8.60 11.84
C TYR A 19 -7.11 -7.74 11.95
N LEU A 20 -6.94 -6.42 12.03
CA LEU A 20 -8.02 -5.44 12.21
C LEU A 20 -8.78 -5.14 10.92
N ARG A 21 -8.28 -5.60 9.77
CA ARG A 21 -8.82 -5.26 8.43
C ARG A 21 -8.88 -3.76 8.15
N HIS A 22 -8.17 -2.96 8.95
CA HIS A 22 -8.03 -1.53 8.75
C HIS A 22 -7.23 -1.27 7.47
N THR A 23 -7.64 -0.27 6.70
CA THR A 23 -7.04 0.02 5.39
C THR A 23 -6.61 1.48 5.33
N TRP A 24 -5.34 1.72 5.05
CA TRP A 24 -4.79 3.04 4.76
C TRP A 24 -4.57 3.18 3.25
N VAL A 25 -4.84 4.38 2.74
CA VAL A 25 -4.75 4.71 1.31
C VAL A 25 -3.89 5.94 1.14
N PHE A 26 -2.87 5.85 0.29
CA PHE A 26 -1.95 6.94 -0.04
C PHE A 26 -1.97 7.21 -1.53
N PHE A 27 -2.04 8.48 -1.91
CA PHE A 27 -1.98 8.91 -3.31
C PHE A 27 -0.55 9.31 -3.68
N LEU A 28 0.00 8.71 -4.74
CA LEU A 28 1.39 8.90 -5.18
C LEU A 28 1.45 9.53 -6.58
N HIS A 29 2.47 10.36 -6.81
CA HIS A 29 2.68 11.01 -8.11
C HIS A 29 3.36 10.05 -9.08
N SER A 30 4.35 9.30 -8.59
CA SER A 30 5.07 8.24 -9.29
C SER A 30 5.13 6.98 -8.43
N ASN A 31 5.43 5.84 -9.04
CA ASN A 31 5.65 4.59 -8.31
C ASN A 31 6.90 4.64 -7.43
N ASP A 32 7.89 5.46 -7.77
CA ASP A 32 9.15 5.56 -7.03
C ASP A 32 8.96 6.17 -5.63
N GLU A 33 7.90 6.96 -5.42
CA GLU A 33 7.52 7.50 -4.10
C GLU A 33 7.08 6.40 -3.10
N ALA A 34 6.71 5.21 -3.58
CA ALA A 34 6.09 4.17 -2.75
C ALA A 34 6.99 3.75 -1.57
N SER A 35 8.29 3.62 -1.81
CA SER A 35 9.24 3.15 -0.79
C SER A 35 9.32 4.12 0.38
N GLU A 36 9.46 5.41 0.09
CA GLU A 36 9.55 6.46 1.12
C GLU A 36 8.26 6.55 1.94
N VAL A 37 7.11 6.46 1.25
CA VAL A 37 5.80 6.48 1.91
C VAL A 37 5.62 5.26 2.82
N ILE A 38 6.02 4.06 2.40
CA ILE A 38 5.96 2.85 3.23
C ILE A 38 6.83 2.99 4.48
N ILE A 39 8.07 3.45 4.32
CA ILE A 39 9.02 3.62 5.44
C ILE A 39 8.47 4.63 6.45
N SER A 40 8.02 5.79 5.97
CA SER A 40 7.41 6.82 6.82
C SER A 40 6.16 6.30 7.52
N PHE A 41 5.29 5.59 6.80
CA PHE A 41 4.08 5.01 7.35
C PHE A 41 4.39 4.02 8.49
N ILE A 42 5.29 3.06 8.26
CA ILE A 42 5.63 2.05 9.28
C ILE A 42 6.22 2.72 10.52
N LYS A 43 7.17 3.65 10.37
CA LYS A 43 7.76 4.38 11.50
C LYS A 43 6.69 5.09 12.34
N LYS A 44 5.79 5.84 11.68
CA LYS A 44 4.72 6.58 12.38
C LYS A 44 3.73 5.64 13.05
N THR A 45 3.30 4.59 12.35
CA THR A 45 2.29 3.65 12.84
C THR A 45 2.82 2.85 14.04
N GLN A 46 4.08 2.42 14.01
CA GLN A 46 4.67 1.70 15.15
C GLN A 46 4.71 2.55 16.42
N VAL A 47 5.05 3.84 16.28
CA VAL A 47 5.05 4.79 17.41
C VAL A 47 3.62 5.04 17.90
N ASN A 48 2.69 5.33 16.98
CA ASN A 48 1.31 5.69 17.32
C ASN A 48 0.54 4.54 17.95
N LEU A 49 0.73 3.31 17.46
CA LEU A 49 0.05 2.12 17.99
C LEU A 49 0.83 1.45 19.13
N GLN A 50 2.07 1.86 19.38
CA GLN A 50 2.98 1.20 20.33
C GLN A 50 3.15 -0.30 20.04
N LEU A 51 3.14 -0.66 18.75
CA LEU A 51 3.26 -2.04 18.27
C LEU A 51 4.34 -2.12 17.21
N GLN A 52 5.13 -3.19 17.22
CA GLN A 52 6.12 -3.45 16.18
C GLN A 52 5.50 -4.23 15.03
N VAL A 53 5.67 -3.72 13.81
CA VAL A 53 5.33 -4.48 12.60
C VAL A 53 6.33 -5.64 12.50
N GLN A 54 5.82 -6.87 12.36
CA GLN A 54 6.67 -8.06 12.29
C GLN A 54 6.89 -8.52 10.84
N ARG A 55 5.87 -8.35 10.00
CA ARG A 55 5.84 -8.87 8.63
C ARG A 55 5.18 -7.86 7.70
N ALA A 56 5.82 -7.60 6.57
CA ALA A 56 5.25 -6.83 5.48
C ALA A 56 5.04 -7.76 4.27
N ARG A 57 3.81 -7.89 3.78
CA ARG A 57 3.49 -8.68 2.59
C ARG A 57 3.19 -7.75 1.43
N THR A 58 3.93 -7.89 0.34
CA THR A 58 3.73 -7.12 -0.90
C THR A 58 3.58 -8.07 -2.09
N ASP A 59 3.08 -7.58 -3.21
CA ASP A 59 3.18 -8.33 -4.45
C ASP A 59 4.61 -8.29 -5.03
N ASN A 60 4.81 -8.94 -6.17
CA ASN A 60 6.11 -8.99 -6.84
C ASN A 60 6.44 -7.72 -7.66
N GLY A 61 5.73 -6.61 -7.43
CA GLY A 61 5.97 -5.32 -8.07
C GLY A 61 7.39 -4.80 -7.85
N LYS A 62 7.94 -4.11 -8.87
CA LYS A 62 9.30 -3.55 -8.82
C LYS A 62 9.40 -2.41 -7.80
N GLU A 63 8.30 -1.69 -7.61
CA GLU A 63 8.15 -0.65 -6.59
C GLU A 63 8.36 -1.18 -5.16
N PHE A 64 8.11 -2.47 -4.91
CA PHE A 64 8.31 -3.12 -3.61
C PHE A 64 9.60 -3.95 -3.53
N LYS A 65 10.20 -4.26 -4.69
CA LYS A 65 11.47 -5.00 -4.82
C LYS A 65 12.62 -4.05 -5.11
N ASN A 66 13.02 -3.28 -4.09
CA ASN A 66 14.15 -2.37 -4.19
C ASN A 66 15.03 -2.41 -2.95
N LYS A 67 16.30 -1.99 -3.13
CA LYS A 67 17.32 -2.03 -2.08
C LYS A 67 16.97 -1.16 -0.87
N THR A 68 16.21 -0.07 -1.08
CA THR A 68 15.81 0.86 -0.01
C THR A 68 14.88 0.18 0.99
N LEU A 69 13.83 -0.49 0.49
CA LEU A 69 12.91 -1.24 1.35
C LEU A 69 13.58 -2.45 1.99
N THR A 70 14.38 -3.22 1.24
CA THR A 70 15.11 -4.36 1.78
C THR A 70 16.01 -3.93 2.94
N LYS A 71 16.84 -2.90 2.74
CA LYS A 71 17.73 -2.37 3.78
C LYS A 71 16.94 -1.91 5.01
N PHE A 72 15.86 -1.14 4.80
CA PHE A 72 15.03 -0.67 5.90
C PHE A 72 14.45 -1.83 6.71
N PHE A 73 13.86 -2.82 6.05
CA PHE A 73 13.25 -3.97 6.70
C PHE A 73 14.26 -4.79 7.49
N ASP A 74 15.46 -5.01 6.94
CA ASP A 74 16.55 -5.69 7.64
C ASP A 74 16.99 -4.91 8.90
N GLU A 75 17.12 -3.59 8.81
CA GLU A 75 17.52 -2.72 9.94
C GLU A 75 16.51 -2.73 11.10
N VAL A 76 15.22 -2.81 10.81
CA VAL A 76 14.16 -2.77 11.83
C VAL A 76 13.61 -4.16 12.19
N GLY A 77 14.16 -5.21 11.59
CA GLY A 77 13.78 -6.61 11.85
C GLY A 77 12.39 -7.00 11.30
N ILE A 78 11.92 -6.38 10.22
CA ILE A 78 10.66 -6.74 9.55
C ILE A 78 10.94 -7.81 8.50
N THR A 79 10.22 -8.93 8.54
CA THR A 79 10.29 -9.91 7.43
C THR A 79 9.45 -9.44 6.25
N GLN A 80 10.11 -9.20 5.11
CA GLN A 80 9.43 -8.94 3.84
C GLN A 80 9.00 -10.27 3.19
N GLN A 81 7.72 -10.38 2.85
CA GLN A 81 7.13 -11.52 2.13
C GLN A 81 6.58 -11.05 0.78
N PHE A 82 6.86 -11.82 -0.27
CA PHE A 82 6.27 -11.58 -1.58
C PHE A 82 5.13 -12.57 -1.83
N SER A 83 3.94 -12.08 -2.16
CA SER A 83 2.84 -12.94 -2.59
C SER A 83 3.22 -13.60 -3.92
N ALA A 84 2.95 -14.90 -4.07
CA ALA A 84 3.14 -15.54 -5.37
C ALA A 84 2.17 -14.93 -6.40
N ALA A 85 2.63 -14.79 -7.64
CA ALA A 85 1.78 -14.32 -8.72
C ALA A 85 0.55 -15.23 -8.84
N ARG A 86 -0.65 -14.64 -8.90
CA ARG A 86 -1.93 -15.35 -9.11
C ARG A 86 -2.39 -16.26 -7.97
N ILE A 87 -2.07 -15.98 -6.68
CA ILE A 87 -2.77 -16.60 -5.54
C ILE A 87 -3.85 -15.61 -5.03
N PRO A 88 -5.10 -15.70 -5.51
CA PRO A 88 -6.14 -14.70 -5.24
C PRO A 88 -6.58 -14.71 -3.77
N GLN A 89 -6.34 -15.81 -3.05
CA GLN A 89 -6.72 -15.91 -1.64
C GLN A 89 -5.81 -15.06 -0.74
N GLN A 90 -4.53 -14.91 -1.09
CA GLN A 90 -3.57 -14.13 -0.31
C GLN A 90 -3.73 -12.62 -0.54
N ASN A 91 -4.03 -12.22 -1.78
CA ASN A 91 -4.22 -10.81 -2.14
C ASN A 91 -5.69 -10.38 -2.17
N GLY A 92 -6.64 -11.31 -2.05
CA GLY A 92 -8.06 -11.07 -2.29
C GLY A 92 -8.71 -10.06 -1.33
N VAL A 93 -8.15 -9.85 -0.14
CA VAL A 93 -8.61 -8.77 0.76
C VAL A 93 -8.19 -7.40 0.20
N VAL A 94 -6.90 -7.25 -0.15
CA VAL A 94 -6.36 -6.01 -0.72
C VAL A 94 -6.99 -5.72 -2.08
N GLU A 95 -7.11 -6.73 -2.95
CA GLU A 95 -7.71 -6.60 -4.28
C GLU A 95 -9.18 -6.16 -4.22
N ARG A 96 -9.99 -6.77 -3.34
CA ARG A 96 -11.39 -6.35 -3.14
C ARG A 96 -11.49 -4.92 -2.61
N ARG A 97 -10.66 -4.56 -1.62
CA ARG A 97 -10.60 -3.19 -1.09
C ARG A 97 -10.18 -2.19 -2.17
N ASN A 98 -9.16 -2.51 -2.97
CA ASN A 98 -8.73 -1.68 -4.09
C ASN A 98 -9.84 -1.46 -5.11
N LYS A 99 -10.58 -2.52 -5.45
CA LYS A 99 -11.73 -2.44 -6.37
C LYS A 99 -12.81 -1.50 -5.80
N THR A 100 -13.22 -1.70 -4.55
CA THR A 100 -14.22 -0.83 -3.90
C THR A 100 -13.76 0.63 -3.82
N LEU A 101 -12.50 0.89 -3.49
CA LEU A 101 -11.94 2.24 -3.44
C LEU A 101 -11.96 2.92 -4.81
N VAL A 102 -11.53 2.21 -5.85
CA VAL A 102 -11.53 2.74 -7.23
C VAL A 102 -12.95 2.99 -7.72
N GLU A 103 -13.90 2.10 -7.43
CA GLU A 103 -15.30 2.27 -7.79
C GLU A 103 -15.94 3.46 -7.07
N ALA A 104 -15.74 3.59 -5.75
CA ALA A 104 -16.25 4.71 -4.97
C ALA A 104 -15.68 6.05 -5.49
N ALA A 105 -14.37 6.12 -5.74
CA ALA A 105 -13.73 7.31 -6.29
C ALA A 105 -14.28 7.68 -7.67
N ARG A 106 -14.53 6.70 -8.55
CA ARG A 106 -15.16 6.94 -9.86
C ARG A 106 -16.57 7.49 -9.69
N THR A 107 -17.39 6.87 -8.84
CA THR A 107 -18.76 7.32 -8.59
C THR A 107 -18.77 8.77 -8.09
N MET A 108 -17.95 9.11 -7.10
CA MET A 108 -17.84 10.49 -6.58
C MET A 108 -17.43 11.49 -7.67
N LEU A 109 -16.50 11.13 -8.56
CA LEU A 109 -16.10 11.98 -9.69
C LEU A 109 -17.21 12.15 -10.72
N THR A 110 -18.02 11.12 -10.98
CA THR A 110 -19.16 11.22 -11.91
C THR A 110 -20.26 12.14 -11.37
N PHE A 111 -20.46 12.18 -10.04
CA PHE A 111 -21.43 13.10 -9.41
C PHE A 111 -20.93 14.54 -9.26
N ALA A 112 -19.62 14.78 -9.42
CA ALA A 112 -19.02 16.10 -9.28
C ALA A 112 -18.88 16.87 -10.62
N ASN A 113 -19.15 16.21 -11.75
CA ASN A 113 -19.21 16.79 -13.10
C ASN A 113 -20.67 16.93 -13.54
#